data_AF-A0A662XLJ1-F1
#
_entry.id   AF-A0A662XLJ1-F1
#
_cell.length_a   1.000
_cell.length_b   1.000
_cell.length_c   1.000
_cell.angle_alpha   90.00
_cell.angle_beta   90.00
_cell.angle_gamma   90.00
#
_symmetry.space_group_name_H-M   'P 1'
#
loop_
_entity.id
_entity.type
_entity.pdbx_description
1 polymer ?
#
loop_
_entity_poly.entity_id
_entity_poly.type
_entity_poly.pdbx_seq_one_letter_code
_entity_poly.pdbx_strand_id
1 'polypeptide(L)'
;MKKLRAAGTATVLSPATEMQLVRWVNAYRDDGAPISSMMLRLKALEFAEATGDLNAKLRSAMDSLGVDVAYNVDQTPIFFEYVPKTTIAKKGVKTVWVRTNGKDKERMACMLLGSSFGEKRTPSLVLKTTQLKNPETRAENNRVRHGFGKVM
;
A
#
# COMPACT_ATOMS: atom_id res chain seq x y z
N MET A 1 -13.30 4.07 16.35
CA MET A 1 -11.92 4.26 16.86
C MET A 1 -10.91 4.11 15.73
N LYS A 2 -10.24 5.19 15.33
CA LYS A 2 -9.15 5.12 14.33
C LYS A 2 -7.89 4.58 15.03
N LYS A 3 -7.40 3.41 14.62
CA LYS A 3 -6.05 2.94 15.00
C LYS A 3 -5.01 3.77 14.25
N LEU A 4 -4.65 4.94 14.76
CA LEU A 4 -3.48 5.67 14.30
C LEU A 4 -2.24 4.86 14.67
N ARG A 5 -1.44 4.50 13.67
CA ARG A 5 -0.10 3.94 13.91
C ARG A 5 0.82 5.14 14.15
N ALA A 6 1.80 4.98 15.05
CA ALA A 6 2.81 6.01 15.30
C ALA A 6 3.49 6.40 13.98
N ALA A 7 3.83 7.68 13.85
CA ALA A 7 4.61 8.19 12.71
C ALA A 7 5.89 7.35 12.52
N GLY A 8 6.23 7.01 11.27
CA GLY A 8 7.43 6.21 10.95
C GLY A 8 7.24 4.70 10.82
N THR A 9 6.01 4.15 10.98
CA THR A 9 5.78 2.68 10.95
C THR A 9 5.88 2.03 9.55
N ALA A 10 5.98 2.81 8.46
CA ALA A 10 6.06 2.27 7.11
C ALA A 10 7.51 2.38 6.59
N THR A 11 8.31 1.36 6.86
CA THR A 11 9.69 1.24 6.38
C THR A 11 9.87 -0.11 5.71
N VAL A 12 10.10 -0.10 4.39
CA VAL A 12 10.77 -1.24 3.75
C VAL A 12 12.21 -1.21 4.27
N LEU A 13 12.64 -2.26 4.97
CA LEU A 13 14.01 -2.37 5.48
C LEU A 13 14.99 -2.39 4.31
N SER A 14 16.20 -1.86 4.49
CA SER A 14 17.26 -1.99 3.48
C SER A 14 17.65 -3.48 3.33
N PRO A 15 18.17 -3.94 2.16
CA PRO A 15 18.61 -5.32 1.99
C PRO A 15 19.65 -5.77 3.04
N ALA A 16 20.52 -4.85 3.49
CA ALA A 16 21.49 -5.13 4.54
C ALA A 16 20.80 -5.32 5.91
N THR A 17 19.83 -4.47 6.23
CA THR A 17 19.03 -4.55 7.47
C THR A 17 18.15 -5.80 7.49
N GLU A 18 17.56 -6.15 6.35
CA GLU A 18 16.79 -7.38 6.19
C GLU A 18 17.69 -8.62 6.40
N MET A 19 18.93 -8.57 5.92
CA MET A 19 19.90 -9.64 6.14
C MET A 19 20.30 -9.79 7.61
N GLN A 20 20.34 -8.69 8.39
CA GLN A 20 20.51 -8.76 9.84
C GLN A 20 19.33 -9.45 10.53
N LEU A 21 18.10 -9.18 10.09
CA LEU A 21 16.90 -9.86 10.58
C LEU A 21 16.92 -11.35 10.24
N VAL A 22 17.31 -11.72 9.02
CA VAL A 22 17.43 -13.13 8.59
C VAL A 22 18.49 -13.86 9.40
N ARG A 23 19.66 -13.26 9.62
CA ARG A 23 20.72 -13.85 10.46
C ARG A 23 20.25 -14.07 11.89
N TRP A 24 19.54 -13.10 12.47
CA TRP A 24 18.96 -13.23 13.81
C TRP A 24 17.91 -14.35 13.87
N VAL A 25 17.02 -14.46 12.87
CA VAL A 25 16.03 -15.55 12.78
C VAL A 25 16.72 -16.91 12.69
N ASN A 26 17.76 -17.04 11.87
CA ASN A 26 18.46 -18.31 11.70
C ASN A 26 19.18 -18.73 12.98
N ALA A 27 19.88 -17.83 13.66
CA ALA A 27 20.52 -18.12 14.94
C ALA A 27 19.50 -18.62 15.99
N TYR A 28 18.33 -17.98 16.09
CA TYR A 28 17.29 -18.39 17.04
C TYR A 28 16.67 -19.76 16.69
N ARG A 29 16.66 -20.12 15.41
CA ARG A 29 16.22 -21.44 14.93
C ARG A 29 17.27 -22.52 15.17
N ASP A 30 18.55 -22.18 15.04
CA ASP A 30 19.67 -23.09 15.37
C ASP A 30 19.65 -23.45 16.86
N ASP A 31 19.21 -22.52 17.73
CA ASP A 31 18.96 -22.76 19.15
C ASP A 31 17.67 -23.58 19.44
N GLY A 32 16.93 -23.98 18.40
CA GLY A 32 15.69 -24.76 18.52
C GLY A 32 14.49 -24.00 19.11
N ALA A 33 14.59 -22.68 19.27
CA ALA A 33 13.58 -21.87 19.92
C ALA A 33 12.53 -21.33 18.92
N PRO A 34 11.22 -21.36 19.26
CA PRO A 34 10.19 -20.81 18.40
C PRO A 34 10.22 -19.28 18.40
N ILE A 35 10.07 -18.67 17.22
CA ILE A 35 9.95 -17.22 17.05
C ILE A 35 8.48 -16.84 16.91
N SER A 36 7.97 -16.05 17.85
CA SER A 36 6.61 -15.49 17.73
C SER A 36 6.57 -14.32 16.75
N SER A 37 5.38 -14.04 16.20
CA SER A 37 5.15 -12.87 15.34
C SER A 37 5.45 -11.54 16.06
N MET A 38 5.25 -11.49 17.37
CA MET A 38 5.56 -10.32 18.19
C MET A 38 7.06 -10.09 18.31
N MET A 39 7.86 -11.14 18.52
CA MET A 39 9.32 -11.04 18.60
C MET A 39 9.92 -10.57 17.28
N LEU A 40 9.47 -11.16 16.15
CA LEU A 40 9.92 -10.75 14.82
C LEU A 40 9.60 -9.26 14.57
N ARG A 41 8.40 -8.82 14.97
CA ARG A 41 7.99 -7.42 14.83
C ARG A 41 8.85 -6.48 15.68
N LEU A 42 9.15 -6.84 16.93
CA LEU A 42 9.98 -6.02 17.81
C LEU A 42 11.42 -5.91 17.26
N LYS A 43 11.99 -7.02 16.80
CA LYS A 43 13.34 -7.02 16.22
C LYS A 43 13.42 -6.23 14.91
N ALA A 44 12.41 -6.36 14.06
CA ALA A 44 12.31 -5.57 12.84
C ALA A 44 12.20 -4.06 13.13
N LEU A 45 11.49 -3.66 14.19
CA LEU A 45 11.41 -2.27 14.63
C LEU A 45 12.76 -1.74 15.14
N GLU A 46 13.47 -2.52 15.96
CA GLU A 46 14.82 -2.18 16.44
C GLU A 46 15.79 -1.93 15.27
N PHE A 47 15.80 -2.82 14.29
CA PHE A 47 16.64 -2.67 13.11
C PHE A 47 16.20 -1.54 12.16
N ALA A 48 14.89 -1.24 12.10
CA ALA A 48 14.38 -0.09 11.36
C ALA A 48 14.83 1.23 11.99
N GLU A 49 14.81 1.32 13.32
CA GLU A 49 15.28 2.50 14.07
C GLU A 49 16.78 2.75 13.85
N ALA A 50 17.58 1.68 13.80
CA ALA A 50 19.00 1.75 13.43
C ALA A 50 19.23 2.21 11.98
N THR A 51 18.22 2.09 11.10
CA THR A 51 18.25 2.51 9.70
C THR A 51 17.55 3.87 9.51
N GLY A 52 17.60 4.76 10.52
CA GLY A 52 16.94 6.09 10.59
C GLY A 52 17.34 7.14 9.54
N ASP A 53 17.86 6.70 8.40
CA ASP A 53 18.50 7.50 7.36
C ASP A 53 17.50 8.17 6.40
N LEU A 54 16.39 7.49 6.05
CA LEU A 54 15.43 8.01 5.08
C LEU A 54 14.67 9.25 5.59
N ASN A 55 14.18 9.22 6.84
CA ASN A 55 13.43 10.33 7.42
C ASN A 55 14.34 11.54 7.68
N ALA A 56 15.59 11.31 8.07
CA ALA A 56 16.59 12.36 8.24
C ALA A 56 16.93 13.03 6.90
N LYS A 57 17.15 12.24 5.84
CA LYS A 57 17.36 12.73 4.47
C LYS A 57 16.16 13.51 3.95
N LEU A 58 14.94 13.01 4.17
CA LEU A 58 13.71 13.70 3.77
C LEU A 58 13.60 15.06 4.48
N ARG A 59 13.85 15.12 5.79
CA ARG A 59 13.81 16.37 6.55
C ARG A 59 14.86 17.37 6.06
N SER A 60 16.11 16.93 5.86
CA SER A 60 17.16 17.80 5.32
C SER A 60 16.82 18.33 3.92
N ALA A 61 16.25 17.48 3.05
CA ALA A 61 15.77 17.89 1.74
C ALA A 61 14.59 18.88 1.85
N MET A 62 13.66 18.65 2.76
CA MET A 62 12.55 19.57 3.02
C MET A 62 13.04 20.94 3.52
N ASP A 63 13.98 20.96 4.47
CA ASP A 63 14.55 22.19 5.03
C ASP A 63 15.28 23.01 3.95
N SER A 64 16.11 22.35 3.13
CA SER A 64 16.84 23.00 2.03
C SER A 64 15.94 23.55 0.92
N LEU A 65 14.76 22.97 0.71
CA LEU A 65 13.78 23.42 -0.27
C LEU A 65 12.73 24.37 0.33
N GLY A 66 12.75 24.61 1.64
CA GLY A 66 11.72 25.39 2.34
C GLY A 66 10.33 24.74 2.29
N VAL A 67 10.25 23.41 2.32
CA VAL A 67 9.00 22.65 2.25
C VAL A 67 8.53 22.28 3.65
N ASP A 68 7.40 22.82 4.09
CA ASP A 68 6.84 22.53 5.42
C ASP A 68 6.30 21.10 5.55
N VAL A 69 5.62 20.61 4.51
CA VAL A 69 4.94 19.30 4.50
C VAL A 69 5.06 18.66 3.13
N ALA A 70 5.56 17.43 3.09
CA ALA A 70 5.52 16.62 1.88
C ALA A 70 4.32 15.66 1.91
N TYR A 71 3.68 15.47 0.77
CA TYR A 71 2.55 14.55 0.61
C TYR A 71 2.88 13.48 -0.43
N ASN A 72 2.84 12.21 -0.02
CA ASN A 72 2.86 11.09 -0.96
C ASN A 72 1.44 10.77 -1.40
N VAL A 73 1.21 10.81 -2.72
CA VAL A 73 -0.07 10.50 -3.35
C VAL A 73 0.15 9.28 -4.23
N ASP A 74 -0.56 8.19 -3.99
CA ASP A 74 -0.49 7.00 -4.83
C ASP A 74 -1.87 6.43 -5.17
N GLN A 75 -2.00 5.86 -6.36
CA GLN A 75 -3.23 5.25 -6.85
C GLN A 75 -3.17 3.72 -6.71
N THR A 76 -3.93 3.17 -5.77
CA THR A 76 -4.03 1.72 -5.56
C THR A 76 -5.33 1.14 -6.13
N PRO A 77 -5.31 -0.02 -6.82
CA PRO A 77 -6.53 -0.69 -7.25
C PRO A 77 -7.23 -1.34 -6.04
N ILE A 78 -8.52 -1.05 -5.87
CA ILE A 78 -9.41 -1.76 -4.96
C ILE A 78 -10.31 -2.66 -5.80
N PHE A 79 -10.19 -3.97 -5.62
CA PHE A 79 -11.01 -4.97 -6.30
C PHE A 79 -12.39 -5.06 -5.64
N PHE A 80 -13.43 -5.25 -6.46
CA PHE A 80 -14.79 -5.46 -5.96
C PHE A 80 -14.92 -6.80 -5.24
N GLU A 81 -14.25 -7.82 -5.77
CA GLU A 81 -14.22 -9.16 -5.22
C GLU A 81 -12.80 -9.71 -5.34
N TYR A 82 -12.27 -10.25 -4.24
CA TYR A 82 -10.98 -10.92 -4.25
C TYR A 82 -11.20 -12.42 -4.11
N VAL A 83 -11.13 -13.15 -5.23
CA VAL A 83 -11.30 -14.60 -5.24
C VAL A 83 -10.02 -15.25 -4.71
N PRO A 84 -10.08 -16.08 -3.66
CA PRO A 84 -8.90 -16.77 -3.14
C PRO A 84 -8.25 -17.65 -4.22
N LYS A 85 -6.91 -17.55 -4.37
CA LYS A 85 -6.15 -18.44 -5.26
C LYS A 85 -6.10 -19.89 -4.75
N THR A 86 -6.26 -20.06 -3.44
CA THR A 86 -6.25 -21.36 -2.77
C THR A 86 -7.63 -21.60 -2.17
N THR A 87 -8.22 -22.74 -2.50
CA THR A 87 -9.50 -23.16 -1.91
C THR A 87 -9.25 -24.39 -1.05
N ILE A 88 -9.67 -24.34 0.22
CA ILE A 88 -9.56 -25.49 1.13
C ILE A 88 -10.80 -26.35 0.93
N ALA A 89 -10.62 -27.53 0.36
CA ALA A 89 -11.65 -28.55 0.22
C ALA A 89 -11.17 -29.87 0.85
N LYS A 90 -12.10 -30.79 1.10
CA LYS A 90 -11.76 -32.15 1.55
C LYS A 90 -10.78 -32.79 0.55
N LYS A 91 -9.77 -33.48 1.08
CA LYS A 91 -8.74 -34.15 0.29
C LYS A 91 -9.39 -35.13 -0.70
N GLY A 92 -9.02 -35.04 -1.98
CA GLY A 92 -9.53 -35.90 -3.06
C GLY A 92 -10.66 -35.29 -3.91
N VAL A 93 -11.16 -34.09 -3.56
CA VAL A 93 -12.14 -33.38 -4.39
C VAL A 93 -11.48 -32.88 -5.67
N LYS A 94 -11.97 -33.33 -6.83
CA LYS A 94 -11.45 -32.96 -8.17
C LYS A 94 -11.81 -31.52 -8.58
N THR A 95 -12.95 -31.02 -8.13
CA THR A 95 -13.48 -29.70 -8.50
C THR A 95 -14.00 -28.98 -7.28
N VAL A 96 -13.52 -27.76 -7.05
CA VAL A 96 -14.04 -26.89 -6.00
C VAL A 96 -14.77 -25.72 -6.64
N TRP A 97 -16.07 -25.61 -6.37
CA TRP A 97 -16.90 -24.53 -6.87
C TRP A 97 -16.77 -23.31 -5.96
N VAL A 98 -16.19 -22.24 -6.47
CA VAL A 98 -16.16 -20.94 -5.80
C VAL A 98 -17.25 -20.08 -6.40
N ARG A 99 -18.18 -19.61 -5.58
CA ARG A 99 -19.16 -18.62 -6.02
C ARG A 99 -18.44 -17.30 -6.24
N THR A 100 -18.61 -16.72 -7.42
CA THR A 100 -18.09 -15.39 -7.75
C THR A 100 -19.23 -14.54 -8.30
N ASN A 101 -19.10 -13.23 -8.19
CA ASN A 101 -19.99 -12.29 -8.84
C ASN A 101 -19.61 -12.03 -10.32
N GLY A 102 -18.66 -12.80 -10.88
CA GLY A 102 -18.13 -12.60 -12.24
C GLY A 102 -17.35 -11.29 -12.44
N LYS A 103 -17.01 -10.59 -11.34
CA LYS A 103 -16.40 -9.25 -11.33
C LYS A 103 -15.01 -9.24 -10.69
N ASP A 104 -14.32 -10.37 -10.72
CA ASP A 104 -12.96 -10.57 -10.17
C ASP A 104 -11.92 -9.62 -10.80
N LYS A 105 -12.19 -9.11 -12.00
CA LYS A 105 -11.36 -8.12 -12.71
C LYS A 105 -11.83 -6.68 -12.55
N GLU A 106 -13.03 -6.47 -12.03
CA GLU A 106 -13.53 -5.12 -11.77
C GLU A 106 -12.84 -4.53 -10.55
N ARG A 107 -12.30 -3.33 -10.74
CA ARG A 107 -11.58 -2.59 -9.72
C ARG A 107 -11.85 -1.11 -9.87
N MET A 108 -11.97 -0.45 -8.72
CA MET A 108 -11.92 1.00 -8.64
C MET A 108 -10.51 1.45 -8.29
N ALA A 109 -10.16 2.68 -8.64
CA ALA A 109 -8.93 3.28 -8.18
C ALA A 109 -9.19 3.95 -6.83
N CYS A 110 -8.31 3.78 -5.87
CA CYS A 110 -8.32 4.49 -4.61
C CYS A 110 -7.05 5.31 -4.52
N MET A 111 -7.19 6.60 -4.24
CA MET A 111 -6.08 7.49 -4.00
C MET A 111 -5.77 7.47 -2.51
N LEU A 112 -4.55 7.09 -2.17
CA LEU A 112 -4.02 7.12 -0.82
C LEU A 112 -3.11 8.33 -0.67
N LEU A 113 -3.29 9.05 0.42
CA LEU A 113 -2.53 10.25 0.72
C LEU A 113 -1.92 10.17 2.12
N GLY A 114 -0.59 10.29 2.18
CA GLY A 114 0.18 10.28 3.42
C GLY A 114 1.06 11.52 3.53
N SER A 115 1.10 12.16 4.70
CA SER A 115 2.03 13.27 4.96
C SER A 115 3.40 12.80 5.44
N SER A 116 4.40 13.66 5.34
CA SER A 116 5.75 13.48 5.90
C SER A 116 5.76 13.23 7.42
N PHE A 117 4.72 13.67 8.12
CA PHE A 117 4.53 13.41 9.56
C PHE A 117 3.88 12.04 9.84
N GLY A 118 3.62 11.23 8.81
CA GLY A 118 2.97 9.93 8.93
C GLY A 118 1.45 10.00 9.06
N GLU A 119 0.84 11.18 8.88
CA GLU A 119 -0.62 11.32 8.89
C GLU A 119 -1.20 10.68 7.63
N LYS A 120 -2.20 9.80 7.81
CA LYS A 120 -2.94 9.20 6.71
C LYS A 120 -4.25 9.96 6.53
N ARG A 121 -4.43 10.57 5.36
CA ARG A 121 -5.68 11.23 5.01
C ARG A 121 -6.72 10.20 4.58
N THR A 122 -7.99 10.58 4.66
CA THR A 122 -9.12 9.74 4.23
C THR A 122 -8.94 9.36 2.76
N PRO A 123 -8.93 8.06 2.41
CA PRO A 123 -8.82 7.65 1.03
C PRO A 123 -9.99 8.16 0.18
N SER A 124 -9.72 8.52 -1.07
CA SER A 124 -10.76 8.90 -2.03
C SER A 124 -10.85 7.90 -3.18
N LEU A 125 -12.06 7.51 -3.53
CA LEU A 125 -12.30 6.62 -4.67
C LEU A 125 -12.33 7.43 -5.96
N VAL A 126 -11.52 7.01 -6.92
CA VAL A 126 -11.49 7.54 -8.28
C VAL A 126 -12.22 6.56 -9.17
N LEU A 127 -13.43 6.96 -9.57
CA LEU A 127 -14.25 6.25 -10.53
C LEU A 127 -13.90 6.77 -11.93
N LYS A 128 -13.17 5.99 -12.71
CA LYS A 128 -12.88 6.33 -14.10
C LYS A 128 -14.13 6.10 -14.94
N THR A 129 -14.60 7.13 -15.61
CA THR A 129 -15.66 7.00 -16.61
C THR A 129 -15.08 6.60 -17.96
N THR A 130 -15.85 5.87 -18.75
CA THR A 130 -15.48 5.59 -20.14
C THR A 130 -15.41 6.91 -20.91
N GLN A 131 -14.40 7.03 -21.79
CA GLN A 131 -14.34 8.18 -22.69
C GLN A 131 -15.63 8.30 -23.49
N LEU A 132 -16.13 9.53 -23.63
CA LEU A 132 -17.31 9.79 -24.43
C LEU A 132 -17.04 9.38 -25.88
N LYS A 133 -18.03 8.68 -26.47
CA LYS A 133 -17.99 8.26 -27.88
C LYS A 133 -18.12 9.45 -28.84
N ASN A 134 -18.76 10.54 -28.40
CA ASN A 134 -18.88 11.77 -29.18
C ASN A 134 -17.51 12.51 -29.22
N PRO A 135 -16.90 12.69 -30.41
CA PRO A 135 -15.60 13.31 -30.56
C PRO A 135 -15.56 14.78 -30.14
N GLU A 136 -16.65 15.54 -30.35
CA GLU A 136 -16.71 16.96 -29.96
C GLU A 136 -16.67 17.13 -28.44
N THR A 137 -17.53 16.37 -27.74
CA THR A 137 -17.57 16.41 -26.28
C THR A 137 -16.28 15.87 -25.66
N ARG A 138 -15.62 14.90 -26.32
CA ARG A 138 -14.30 14.42 -25.91
C ARG A 138 -13.23 15.50 -26.05
N ALA A 139 -13.21 16.24 -27.17
CA ALA A 139 -12.28 17.33 -27.38
C ALA A 139 -12.50 18.46 -26.35
N GLU A 140 -13.75 18.79 -26.06
CA GLU A 140 -14.10 19.77 -25.02
C GLU A 140 -13.66 19.31 -23.62
N ASN A 141 -13.93 18.06 -23.24
CA ASN A 141 -13.49 17.52 -21.95
C ASN A 141 -11.97 17.55 -21.80
N ASN A 142 -11.23 17.19 -22.86
CA ASN A 142 -9.78 17.24 -22.82
C ASN A 142 -9.27 18.67 -22.69
N ARG A 143 -9.86 19.62 -23.42
CA ARG A 143 -9.44 21.03 -23.42
C ARG A 143 -9.81 21.77 -22.13
N VAL A 144 -11.04 21.61 -21.66
CA VAL A 144 -11.63 22.44 -20.60
C VAL A 144 -11.61 21.74 -19.25
N ARG A 145 -11.78 20.41 -19.26
CA ARG A 145 -11.94 19.61 -18.03
C ARG A 145 -10.74 18.71 -17.77
N HIS A 146 -9.62 18.91 -18.48
CA HIS A 146 -8.39 18.11 -18.34
C HIS A 146 -8.63 16.59 -18.42
N GLY A 147 -9.59 16.17 -19.24
CA GLY A 147 -9.98 14.77 -19.41
C GLY A 147 -11.03 14.26 -18.44
N PHE A 148 -11.52 15.09 -17.50
CA PHE A 148 -12.64 14.77 -16.63
C PHE A 148 -13.99 15.00 -17.32
N GLY A 149 -14.98 14.18 -16.96
CA GLY A 149 -16.36 14.34 -17.40
C GLY A 149 -17.05 15.54 -16.73
N LYS A 150 -18.27 15.84 -17.17
CA LYS A 150 -19.13 16.80 -16.48
C LYS A 150 -19.46 16.23 -15.09
N VAL A 151 -19.26 17.04 -14.05
CA VAL A 151 -19.66 16.66 -12.68
C VAL A 151 -21.19 16.60 -12.67
N MET A 152 -21.72 15.46 -12.23
CA MET A 152 -23.15 15.20 -12.13
C MET A 152 -23.72 15.80 -10.86
#